data_AF-A0A497LPQ4-F1
#
_entry.id   AF-A0A497LPQ4-F1
#
_cell.length_a   1.000
_cell.length_b   1.000
_cell.length_c   1.000
_cell.angle_alpha   90.00
_cell.angle_beta   90.00
_cell.angle_gamma   90.00
#
_symmetry.space_group_name_H-M   'P 1'
#
loop_
_entity.id
_entity.type
_entity.pdbx_description
1 polymer ?
#
loop_
_entity_poly.entity_id
_entity_poly.type
_entity_poly.pdbx_seq_one_letter_code
_entity_poly.pdbx_strand_id
1 'polypeptide(L)'
;MGMGHRWFRMLEAEEQPRHLPDRVLIARMLRYLWSYRGRMLLLLGAVISNTALSLIPPLLLAWAIDRYIAALNPRGLTLIALALIALALANYLSQMAQGYLIGWLGGKLEYNVRIDLFRRLERLSLAFYSDREVGSLVSRVMNDVDRISELITSGVANAIADVVTLIGIVAVMLSLNLHLSLITFTVIPLIVAFMLLWGRRAREAYRRTRRTIASVSALIEESVSGVREIKAHTHEEETRRRFDLVNISNLEANVEAARVMAAFWPIVNVFGALGNCLVLLFGGMAVMRGTLTIGILFAFMTYLQRFFLPIRDLSLLWNNVQSALAAAERVFDILDSEMEVEEKPDAVELPPIKGFITYEDVTFGYDPFKPVLRGVSLTIRPGERIAIVGPTGAGKTTLIHLLYRFYDPQRGRITIDGYDLRDVTLRSLRGQMALIPQEPILFTGTVMENI
;
A
#
# COMPACT_ATOMS: atom_id res chain seq x y z
N MET A 1 30.22 17.02 0.46
CA MET A 1 30.45 15.56 0.68
C MET A 1 29.47 14.89 1.66
N GLY A 2 28.34 15.50 2.06
CA GLY A 2 27.47 14.95 3.12
C GLY A 2 26.04 14.53 2.73
N MET A 3 25.59 14.70 1.48
CA MET A 3 24.17 14.45 1.12
C MET A 3 23.91 13.07 0.50
N GLY A 4 24.91 12.42 -0.11
CA GLY A 4 24.73 11.10 -0.73
C GLY A 4 24.48 9.94 0.25
N HIS A 5 24.87 10.10 1.52
CA HIS A 5 24.69 9.06 2.55
C HIS A 5 23.28 9.00 3.16
N ARG A 6 22.44 10.04 3.04
CA ARG A 6 21.06 10.02 3.57
C ARG A 6 20.12 9.21 2.68
N TRP A 7 20.30 9.27 1.36
CA TRP A 7 19.47 8.53 0.41
C TRP A 7 19.75 7.02 0.41
N PHE A 8 21.01 6.60 0.50
CA PHE A 8 21.34 5.17 0.67
C PHE A 8 20.74 4.61 1.96
N ARG A 9 20.70 5.41 3.04
CA ARG A 9 20.05 5.01 4.28
C ARG A 9 18.53 4.95 4.17
N MET A 10 17.88 5.66 3.25
CA MET A 10 16.44 5.50 2.98
C MET A 10 16.11 4.21 2.24
N LEU A 11 16.99 3.73 1.34
CA LEU A 11 16.80 2.47 0.62
C LEU A 11 17.23 1.24 1.45
N GLU A 12 18.17 1.40 2.38
CA GLU A 12 18.54 0.36 3.36
C GLU A 12 17.69 0.39 4.64
N ALA A 13 16.96 1.48 4.93
CA ALA A 13 16.04 1.55 6.07
C ALA A 13 14.72 0.77 5.87
N GLU A 14 14.52 0.12 4.72
CA GLU A 14 13.35 -0.76 4.48
C GLU A 14 13.48 -2.16 5.12
N GLU A 15 14.58 -2.47 5.80
CA GLU A 15 14.73 -3.72 6.57
C GLU A 15 14.91 -3.46 8.08
N GLN A 16 14.07 -2.59 8.67
CA GLN A 16 13.84 -2.70 10.11
C GLN A 16 13.16 -4.07 10.37
N PRO A 17 13.64 -4.87 11.36
CA PRO A 17 13.07 -6.18 11.63
C PRO A 17 11.61 -6.00 12.03
N ARG A 18 10.71 -6.68 11.30
CA ARG A 18 9.26 -6.57 11.50
C ARG A 18 8.90 -6.70 12.97
N HIS A 19 8.28 -5.68 13.55
CA HIS A 19 7.93 -5.67 14.97
C HIS A 19 6.64 -6.44 15.25
N LEU A 20 5.76 -6.56 14.25
CA LEU A 20 4.47 -7.23 14.38
C LEU A 20 4.35 -8.45 13.46
N PRO A 21 3.78 -9.58 13.95
CA PRO A 21 3.50 -10.72 13.09
C PRO A 21 2.46 -10.38 12.01
N ASP A 22 2.65 -10.89 10.78
CA ASP A 22 1.73 -10.68 9.63
C ASP A 22 0.26 -10.97 9.97
N ARG A 23 -0.01 -11.97 10.83
CA ARG A 23 -1.35 -12.32 11.30
C ARG A 23 -2.03 -11.20 12.09
N VAL A 24 -1.26 -10.48 12.91
CA VAL A 24 -1.76 -9.38 13.74
C VAL A 24 -2.11 -8.18 12.85
N LEU A 25 -1.27 -7.88 11.86
CA LEU A 25 -1.53 -6.82 10.88
C LEU A 25 -2.83 -7.08 10.11
N ILE A 26 -2.98 -8.28 9.55
CA ILE A 26 -4.20 -8.67 8.82
C ILE A 26 -5.43 -8.59 9.73
N ALA A 27 -5.35 -9.09 10.97
CA ALA A 27 -6.47 -9.03 11.91
C ALA A 27 -6.88 -7.58 12.23
N ARG A 28 -5.91 -6.67 12.39
CA ARG A 28 -6.19 -5.25 12.62
C ARG A 28 -6.80 -4.57 11.40
N MET A 29 -6.32 -4.87 10.19
CA MET A 29 -6.93 -4.36 8.95
C MET A 29 -8.39 -4.83 8.80
N LEU A 30 -8.66 -6.12 9.08
CA LEU A 30 -10.00 -6.67 9.04
C LEU A 30 -10.92 -6.08 10.12
N ARG A 31 -10.38 -5.69 11.27
CA ARG A 31 -11.15 -5.03 12.34
C ARG A 31 -11.79 -3.72 11.88
N TYR A 32 -11.13 -2.96 11.00
CA TYR A 32 -11.71 -1.75 10.39
C TYR A 32 -12.96 -2.02 9.55
N LEU A 33 -13.07 -3.24 8.98
CA LEU A 33 -14.25 -3.66 8.21
C LEU A 33 -15.28 -4.44 9.02
N TRP A 34 -14.99 -4.79 10.27
CA TRP A 34 -15.88 -5.59 11.10
C TRP A 34 -17.25 -4.92 11.32
N SER A 35 -17.26 -3.59 11.43
CA SER A 35 -18.48 -2.77 11.50
C SER A 35 -19.34 -2.86 10.23
N TYR A 36 -18.75 -3.29 9.10
CA TYR A 36 -19.39 -3.45 7.79
C TYR A 36 -19.52 -4.93 7.35
N ARG A 37 -19.51 -5.87 8.29
CA ARG A 37 -19.61 -7.33 8.01
C ARG A 37 -20.75 -7.71 7.06
N GLY A 38 -21.90 -7.03 7.12
CA GLY A 38 -23.02 -7.27 6.20
C GLY A 38 -22.65 -7.00 4.75
N ARG A 39 -21.98 -5.88 4.46
CA ARG A 39 -21.51 -5.55 3.11
C ARG A 39 -20.34 -6.43 2.68
N MET A 40 -19.48 -6.87 3.60
CA MET A 40 -18.46 -7.87 3.28
C MET A 40 -19.08 -9.21 2.86
N LEU A 41 -20.13 -9.66 3.56
CA LEU A 41 -20.86 -10.87 3.17
C LEU A 41 -21.56 -10.71 1.81
N LEU A 42 -22.12 -9.52 1.53
CA LEU A 42 -22.67 -9.22 0.20
C LEU A 42 -21.58 -9.22 -0.88
N LEU A 43 -20.37 -8.71 -0.59
CA LEU A 43 -19.25 -8.76 -1.52
C LEU A 43 -18.82 -10.20 -1.80
N LEU A 44 -18.66 -11.02 -0.76
CA LEU A 44 -18.36 -12.44 -0.91
C LEU A 44 -19.45 -13.17 -1.71
N GLY A 45 -20.72 -12.88 -1.44
CA GLY A 45 -21.85 -13.39 -2.22
C GLY A 45 -21.78 -12.98 -3.69
N ALA A 46 -21.50 -11.71 -3.98
CA ALA A 46 -21.36 -11.17 -5.33
C ALA A 46 -20.16 -11.78 -6.09
N VAL A 47 -19.06 -12.05 -5.39
CA VAL A 47 -17.88 -12.73 -5.93
C VAL A 47 -18.21 -14.18 -6.29
N ILE A 48 -18.88 -14.91 -5.39
CA ILE A 48 -19.27 -16.30 -5.63
C ILE A 48 -20.31 -16.38 -6.76
N SER A 49 -21.29 -15.47 -6.80
CA SER A 49 -22.27 -15.43 -7.89
C SER A 49 -21.63 -15.09 -9.22
N ASN A 50 -20.74 -14.09 -9.27
CA ASN A 50 -19.99 -13.76 -10.49
C ASN A 50 -19.20 -14.98 -10.98
N THR A 51 -18.47 -15.64 -10.07
CA THR A 51 -17.69 -16.84 -10.38
C THR A 51 -18.58 -17.95 -10.94
N ALA A 52 -19.69 -18.27 -10.27
CA ALA A 52 -20.63 -19.30 -10.72
C ALA A 52 -21.23 -18.97 -12.09
N LEU A 53 -21.70 -17.73 -12.29
CA LEU A 53 -22.26 -17.27 -13.56
C LEU A 53 -21.22 -17.31 -14.69
N SER A 54 -19.95 -17.03 -14.38
CA SER A 54 -18.85 -17.08 -15.33
C SER A 54 -18.54 -18.50 -15.81
N LEU A 55 -18.83 -19.54 -15.01
CA LEU A 55 -18.57 -20.94 -15.35
C LEU A 55 -19.62 -21.55 -16.27
N ILE A 56 -20.84 -21.00 -16.33
CA ILE A 56 -21.97 -21.58 -17.08
C ILE A 56 -21.87 -21.47 -18.62
N PRO A 57 -21.36 -20.38 -19.25
CA PRO A 57 -21.45 -20.18 -20.70
C PRO A 57 -20.83 -21.31 -21.55
N PRO A 58 -19.65 -21.87 -21.23
CA PRO A 58 -19.10 -23.00 -21.99
C PRO A 58 -20.02 -24.23 -22.00
N LEU A 59 -20.73 -24.52 -20.91
CA LEU A 59 -21.70 -25.62 -20.82
C LEU A 59 -22.95 -25.34 -21.66
N LEU A 60 -23.48 -24.13 -21.60
CA LEU A 60 -24.62 -23.74 -22.43
C LEU A 60 -24.29 -23.79 -23.91
N LEU A 61 -23.09 -23.37 -24.30
CA LEU A 61 -22.61 -23.48 -25.68
C LEU A 61 -22.43 -24.95 -26.10
N ALA A 62 -21.91 -25.80 -25.21
CA ALA A 62 -21.85 -27.24 -25.47
C ALA A 62 -23.24 -27.84 -25.71
N TRP A 63 -24.23 -27.48 -24.88
CA TRP A 63 -25.62 -27.92 -25.07
C TRP A 63 -26.24 -27.35 -26.33
N ALA A 64 -25.91 -26.12 -26.71
CA ALA A 64 -26.33 -25.52 -27.99
C ALA A 64 -25.87 -26.37 -29.17
N ILE A 65 -24.60 -26.75 -29.16
CA ILE A 65 -23.98 -27.58 -30.20
C ILE A 65 -24.64 -28.96 -30.24
N ASP A 66 -24.69 -29.65 -29.10
CA ASP A 66 -25.09 -31.06 -29.05
C ASP A 66 -26.59 -31.29 -29.24
N ARG A 67 -27.44 -30.42 -28.67
CA ARG A 67 -28.90 -30.65 -28.63
C ARG A 67 -29.69 -29.88 -29.68
N TYR A 68 -29.16 -28.76 -30.18
CA TYR A 68 -29.94 -27.85 -31.02
C TYR A 68 -29.33 -27.63 -32.39
N ILE A 69 -28.01 -27.42 -32.49
CA ILE A 69 -27.32 -27.30 -33.78
C ILE A 69 -27.25 -28.66 -34.47
N ALA A 70 -26.78 -29.71 -33.77
CA ALA A 70 -26.73 -31.06 -34.32
C ALA A 70 -28.12 -31.60 -34.71
N ALA A 71 -29.18 -31.16 -34.01
CA ALA A 71 -30.56 -31.52 -34.29
C ALA A 71 -31.29 -30.57 -35.26
N LEU A 72 -30.60 -29.55 -35.81
CA LEU A 72 -31.15 -28.54 -36.72
C LEU A 72 -32.44 -27.86 -36.18
N ASN A 73 -32.51 -27.59 -34.87
CA ASN A 73 -33.69 -27.02 -34.21
C ASN A 73 -33.50 -25.52 -33.92
N PRO A 74 -34.04 -24.62 -34.78
CA PRO A 74 -33.82 -23.17 -34.63
C PRO A 74 -34.53 -22.60 -33.40
N ARG A 75 -35.68 -23.13 -33.01
CA ARG A 75 -36.42 -22.64 -31.83
C ARG A 75 -35.63 -22.89 -30.55
N GLY A 76 -35.09 -24.08 -30.39
CA GLY A 76 -34.27 -24.40 -29.22
C GLY A 76 -32.94 -23.62 -29.20
N LEU A 77 -32.33 -23.38 -30.37
CA LEU A 77 -31.17 -22.51 -30.48
C LEU A 77 -31.49 -21.07 -30.06
N THR A 78 -32.63 -20.51 -30.48
CA THR A 78 -33.07 -19.17 -30.03
C THR A 78 -33.29 -19.09 -28.52
N LEU A 79 -33.80 -20.15 -27.88
CA LEU A 79 -33.97 -20.20 -26.43
C LEU A 79 -32.63 -20.19 -25.70
N ILE A 80 -31.64 -20.95 -26.17
CA ILE A 80 -30.28 -20.91 -25.59
C ILE A 80 -29.62 -19.55 -25.84
N ALA A 81 -29.79 -18.95 -27.01
CA ALA A 81 -29.25 -17.62 -27.28
C ALA A 81 -29.82 -16.56 -26.31
N LEU A 82 -31.14 -16.58 -26.07
CA LEU A 82 -31.77 -15.73 -25.06
C LEU A 82 -31.29 -16.04 -23.64
N ALA A 83 -31.08 -17.32 -23.30
CA ALA A 83 -30.53 -17.72 -22.01
C ALA A 83 -29.08 -17.21 -21.83
N LEU A 84 -28.25 -17.23 -22.88
CA LEU A 84 -26.89 -16.67 -22.86
C LEU A 84 -26.91 -15.15 -22.68
N ILE A 85 -27.84 -14.43 -23.32
CA ILE A 85 -28.02 -12.99 -23.12
C ILE A 85 -28.45 -12.70 -21.68
N ALA A 86 -29.44 -13.44 -21.16
CA ALA A 86 -29.89 -13.29 -19.78
C ALA A 86 -28.76 -13.59 -18.77
N LEU A 87 -27.96 -14.63 -19.03
CA LEU A 87 -26.79 -14.98 -18.23
C LEU A 87 -25.71 -13.89 -18.30
N ALA A 88 -25.44 -13.33 -19.49
CA ALA A 88 -24.50 -12.23 -19.65
C ALA A 88 -24.95 -10.98 -18.89
N LEU A 89 -26.25 -10.67 -18.91
CA LEU A 89 -26.83 -9.56 -18.13
C LEU A 89 -26.74 -9.82 -16.62
N ALA A 90 -27.05 -11.03 -16.16
CA ALA A 90 -26.90 -11.41 -14.76
C ALA A 90 -25.43 -11.31 -14.31
N ASN A 91 -24.49 -11.77 -15.15
CA ASN A 91 -23.07 -11.66 -14.89
C ASN A 91 -22.60 -10.21 -14.83
N TYR A 92 -23.10 -9.35 -15.73
CA TYR A 92 -22.83 -7.91 -15.71
C TYR A 92 -23.33 -7.27 -14.40
N LEU A 93 -24.56 -7.56 -13.99
CA LEU A 93 -25.12 -7.04 -12.72
C LEU A 93 -24.31 -7.52 -11.51
N SER A 94 -23.87 -8.78 -11.51
CA SER A 94 -23.02 -9.32 -10.44
C SER A 94 -21.65 -8.63 -10.39
N GLN A 95 -21.03 -8.39 -11.55
CA GLN A 95 -19.76 -7.65 -11.64
C GLN A 95 -19.91 -6.19 -11.21
N MET A 96 -21.01 -5.53 -11.61
CA MET A 96 -21.31 -4.16 -11.20
C MET A 96 -21.50 -4.07 -9.68
N ALA A 97 -22.24 -5.01 -9.08
CA ALA A 97 -22.42 -5.08 -7.63
C ALA A 97 -21.09 -5.33 -6.92
N GLN A 98 -20.26 -6.26 -7.41
CA GLN A 98 -18.92 -6.53 -6.88
C GLN A 98 -18.05 -5.26 -6.93
N GLY A 99 -17.97 -4.59 -8.09
CA GLY A 99 -17.18 -3.37 -8.26
C GLY A 99 -17.64 -2.23 -7.35
N TYR A 100 -18.95 -2.02 -7.22
CA TYR A 100 -19.51 -1.03 -6.30
C TYR A 100 -19.17 -1.35 -4.84
N LEU A 101 -19.33 -2.61 -4.42
CA LEU A 101 -19.05 -3.03 -3.04
C LEU A 101 -17.57 -2.91 -2.70
N ILE A 102 -16.67 -3.26 -3.62
CA ILE A 102 -15.22 -3.06 -3.47
C ILE A 102 -14.93 -1.57 -3.28
N GLY A 103 -15.41 -0.71 -4.18
CA GLY A 103 -15.17 0.73 -4.11
C GLY A 103 -15.73 1.37 -2.84
N TRP A 104 -16.96 0.98 -2.44
CA TRP A 104 -17.59 1.49 -1.23
C TRP A 104 -16.86 1.05 0.04
N LEU A 105 -16.52 -0.24 0.15
CA LEU A 105 -15.79 -0.77 1.31
C LEU A 105 -14.38 -0.19 1.40
N GLY A 106 -13.69 -0.05 0.26
CA GLY A 106 -12.34 0.52 0.18
C GLY A 106 -12.33 1.97 0.62
N GLY A 107 -13.17 2.81 0.01
CA GLY A 107 -13.28 4.22 0.39
C GLY A 107 -13.69 4.42 1.86
N LYS A 108 -14.53 3.54 2.42
CA LYS A 108 -14.90 3.65 3.84
C LYS A 108 -13.79 3.22 4.79
N LEU A 109 -13.01 2.20 4.42
CA LEU A 109 -11.80 1.80 5.13
C LEU A 109 -10.79 2.95 5.13
N GLU A 110 -10.48 3.50 3.96
CA GLU A 110 -9.56 4.64 3.79
C GLU A 110 -9.98 5.82 4.65
N TYR A 111 -11.27 6.19 4.61
CA TYR A 111 -11.82 7.28 5.42
C TYR A 111 -11.58 7.06 6.91
N ASN A 112 -11.89 5.87 7.44
CA ASN A 112 -11.75 5.60 8.88
C ASN A 112 -10.28 5.58 9.31
N VAL A 113 -9.42 4.91 8.53
CA VAL A 113 -7.98 4.82 8.83
C VAL A 113 -7.32 6.20 8.75
N ARG A 114 -7.66 7.02 7.73
CA ARG A 114 -7.12 8.39 7.60
C ARG A 114 -7.56 9.29 8.75
N ILE A 115 -8.80 9.18 9.22
CA ILE A 115 -9.26 9.93 10.40
C ILE A 115 -8.50 9.53 11.65
N ASP A 116 -8.31 8.23 11.89
CA ASP A 116 -7.59 7.78 13.08
C ASP A 116 -6.11 8.19 13.03
N LEU A 117 -5.49 8.07 11.85
CA LEU A 117 -4.12 8.56 11.63
C LEU A 117 -4.01 10.07 11.84
N PHE A 118 -4.92 10.85 11.27
CA PHE A 118 -4.90 12.31 11.39
C PHE A 118 -5.06 12.74 12.86
N ARG A 119 -6.04 12.16 13.57
CA ARG A 119 -6.22 12.40 15.02
C ARG A 119 -5.01 11.98 15.84
N ARG A 120 -4.33 10.89 15.46
CA ARG A 120 -3.13 10.46 16.16
C ARG A 120 -1.98 11.44 15.92
N LEU A 121 -1.75 11.83 14.67
CA LEU A 121 -0.73 12.82 14.31
C LEU A 121 -0.93 14.14 15.09
N GLU A 122 -2.14 14.68 15.17
CA GLU A 122 -2.42 15.90 15.95
C GLU A 122 -2.06 15.80 17.44
N ARG A 123 -2.02 14.58 18.01
CA ARG A 123 -1.73 14.33 19.42
C ARG A 123 -0.28 13.95 19.70
N LEU A 124 0.49 13.56 18.69
CA LEU A 124 1.89 13.17 18.87
C LEU A 124 2.75 14.39 19.23
N SER A 125 3.76 14.15 20.07
CA SER A 125 4.67 15.20 20.55
C SER A 125 5.53 15.76 19.42
N LEU A 126 6.13 16.94 19.65
CA LEU A 126 7.04 17.56 18.70
C LEU A 126 8.28 16.68 18.40
N ALA A 127 8.67 15.83 19.36
CA ALA A 127 9.76 14.88 19.22
C ALA A 127 9.57 13.93 18.04
N PHE A 128 8.35 13.38 17.92
CA PHE A 128 7.98 12.49 16.82
C PHE A 128 8.20 13.11 15.44
N TYR A 129 7.98 14.43 15.33
CA TYR A 129 8.18 15.19 14.10
C TYR A 129 9.63 15.62 13.86
N SER A 130 10.43 15.75 14.92
CA SER A 130 11.84 16.14 14.80
C SER A 130 12.71 15.05 14.17
N ASP A 131 12.33 13.79 14.36
CA ASP A 131 13.05 12.61 13.85
C ASP A 131 12.54 12.12 12.48
N ARG A 132 11.47 12.71 11.94
CA ARG A 132 10.78 12.21 10.74
C ARG A 132 10.54 13.30 9.71
N GLU A 133 10.80 12.99 8.45
CA GLU A 133 10.46 13.90 7.35
C GLU A 133 8.95 13.98 7.17
N VAL A 134 8.41 15.20 7.16
CA VAL A 134 6.97 15.47 7.00
C VAL A 134 6.42 14.81 5.72
N GLY A 135 7.20 14.81 4.62
CA GLY A 135 6.82 14.14 3.38
C GLY A 135 6.62 12.63 3.52
N SER A 136 7.39 11.97 4.38
CA SER A 136 7.21 10.54 4.69
C SER A 136 5.88 10.29 5.40
N LEU A 137 5.50 11.16 6.35
CA LEU A 137 4.23 11.05 7.06
C LEU A 137 3.04 11.24 6.12
N VAL A 138 3.10 12.25 5.23
CA VAL A 138 2.07 12.47 4.20
C VAL A 138 1.94 11.25 3.28
N SER A 139 3.06 10.68 2.83
CA SER A 139 3.05 9.48 1.99
C SER A 139 2.41 8.27 2.69
N ARG A 140 2.63 8.10 4.00
CA ARG A 140 2.00 7.02 4.78
C ARG A 140 0.48 7.21 4.89
N VAL A 141 0.02 8.43 5.13
CA VAL A 141 -1.43 8.73 5.23
C VAL A 141 -2.15 8.55 3.89
N MET A 142 -1.47 8.89 2.78
CA MET A 142 -2.04 8.79 1.44
C MET A 142 -1.84 7.40 0.84
N ASN A 143 -0.60 7.03 0.53
CA ASN A 143 -0.26 5.86 -0.28
C ASN A 143 -0.34 4.53 0.48
N ASP A 144 0.11 4.50 1.73
CA ASP A 144 0.11 3.23 2.49
C ASP A 144 -1.30 2.81 2.87
N VAL A 145 -2.17 3.76 3.21
CA VAL A 145 -3.61 3.49 3.43
C VAL A 145 -4.28 2.94 2.16
N ASP A 146 -3.95 3.47 0.99
CA ASP A 146 -4.51 2.99 -0.28
C ASP A 146 -4.08 1.53 -0.56
N ARG A 147 -2.82 1.17 -0.28
CA ARG A 147 -2.33 -0.21 -0.43
C ARG A 147 -3.04 -1.19 0.51
N ILE A 148 -3.30 -0.76 1.75
CA ILE A 148 -4.06 -1.54 2.75
C ILE A 148 -5.49 -1.78 2.23
N SER A 149 -6.13 -0.72 1.75
CA SER A 149 -7.50 -0.74 1.19
C SER A 149 -7.59 -1.68 0.00
N GLU A 150 -6.68 -1.54 -0.97
CA GLU A 150 -6.64 -2.35 -2.19
C GLU A 150 -6.48 -3.85 -1.86
N LEU A 151 -5.54 -4.22 -0.98
CA LEU A 151 -5.34 -5.63 -0.62
C LEU A 151 -6.62 -6.23 -0.02
N ILE A 152 -7.21 -5.56 0.97
CA ILE A 152 -8.31 -6.14 1.76
C ILE A 152 -9.61 -6.20 0.95
N THR A 153 -9.85 -5.22 0.08
CA THR A 153 -11.13 -5.11 -0.63
C THR A 153 -11.10 -5.79 -1.99
N SER A 154 -10.12 -5.49 -2.84
CA SER A 154 -10.02 -6.07 -4.18
C SER A 154 -9.11 -7.30 -4.20
N GLY A 155 -7.94 -7.23 -3.57
CA GLY A 155 -6.94 -8.31 -3.59
C GLY A 155 -7.49 -9.63 -3.05
N VAL A 156 -8.01 -9.63 -1.82
CA VAL A 156 -8.59 -10.83 -1.18
C VAL A 156 -9.85 -11.31 -1.92
N ALA A 157 -10.73 -10.40 -2.34
CA ALA A 157 -11.96 -10.77 -3.04
C ALA A 157 -11.66 -11.45 -4.38
N ASN A 158 -10.72 -10.90 -5.17
CA ASN A 158 -10.29 -11.48 -6.43
C ASN A 158 -9.56 -12.81 -6.22
N ALA A 159 -8.70 -12.91 -5.19
CA ALA A 159 -8.03 -14.16 -4.86
C ALA A 159 -9.03 -15.30 -4.54
N ILE A 160 -10.09 -15.00 -3.79
CA ILE A 160 -11.17 -15.95 -3.53
C ILE A 160 -11.87 -16.31 -4.85
N ALA A 161 -12.20 -15.32 -5.68
CA ALA A 161 -12.82 -15.54 -6.99
C ALA A 161 -11.96 -16.47 -7.86
N ASP A 162 -10.65 -16.24 -7.91
CA ASP A 162 -9.69 -16.99 -8.71
C ASP A 162 -9.57 -18.44 -8.24
N VAL A 163 -9.46 -18.66 -6.92
CA VAL A 163 -9.43 -20.02 -6.34
C VAL A 163 -10.73 -20.76 -6.61
N VAL A 164 -11.88 -20.13 -6.40
CA VAL A 164 -13.19 -20.73 -6.65
C VAL A 164 -13.38 -21.01 -8.14
N THR A 165 -12.93 -20.11 -9.02
CA THR A 165 -12.97 -20.29 -10.48
C THR A 165 -12.11 -21.48 -10.88
N LEU A 166 -10.89 -21.59 -10.36
CA LEU A 166 -9.97 -22.68 -10.66
C LEU A 166 -10.56 -24.04 -10.24
N ILE A 167 -11.06 -24.12 -9.01
CA ILE A 167 -11.73 -25.32 -8.48
C ILE A 167 -12.96 -25.65 -9.32
N GLY A 168 -13.76 -24.64 -9.68
CA GLY A 168 -14.95 -24.79 -10.49
C GLY A 168 -14.65 -25.31 -11.90
N ILE A 169 -13.62 -24.79 -12.57
CA ILE A 169 -13.17 -25.28 -13.88
C ILE A 169 -12.75 -26.75 -13.77
N VAL A 170 -11.93 -27.10 -12.77
CA VAL A 170 -11.47 -28.48 -12.57
C VAL A 170 -12.64 -29.42 -12.30
N ALA A 171 -13.57 -29.03 -11.43
CA ALA A 171 -14.75 -29.83 -11.10
C ALA A 171 -15.67 -30.03 -12.31
N VAL A 172 -15.90 -28.98 -13.10
CA VAL A 172 -16.72 -29.07 -14.32
C VAL A 172 -16.05 -29.97 -15.35
N MET A 173 -14.75 -29.80 -15.62
CA MET A 173 -14.04 -30.65 -16.59
C MET A 173 -14.08 -32.13 -16.18
N LEU A 174 -13.76 -32.43 -14.91
CA LEU A 174 -13.80 -33.80 -14.39
C LEU A 174 -15.20 -34.43 -14.49
N SER A 175 -16.26 -33.65 -14.27
CA SER A 175 -17.65 -34.14 -14.38
C SER A 175 -18.09 -34.36 -15.83
N LEU A 176 -17.54 -33.62 -16.80
CA LEU A 176 -17.79 -33.85 -18.23
C LEU A 176 -17.06 -35.10 -18.74
N ASN A 177 -15.77 -35.26 -18.46
CA ASN A 177 -15.01 -36.44 -18.82
C ASN A 177 -13.70 -36.56 -18.02
N LEU A 178 -13.59 -37.60 -17.19
CA LEU A 178 -12.40 -37.84 -16.37
C LEU A 178 -11.13 -38.05 -17.21
N HIS A 179 -11.19 -38.87 -18.26
CA HIS A 179 -10.01 -39.23 -19.05
C HIS A 179 -9.44 -38.04 -19.83
N LEU A 180 -10.30 -37.29 -20.52
CA LEU A 180 -9.91 -36.09 -21.25
C LEU A 180 -9.39 -34.99 -20.30
N SER A 181 -9.96 -34.89 -19.09
CA SER A 181 -9.47 -33.96 -18.07
C SER A 181 -8.06 -34.26 -17.62
N LEU A 182 -7.76 -35.52 -17.29
CA LEU A 182 -6.42 -35.94 -16.89
C LEU A 182 -5.38 -35.65 -17.99
N ILE A 183 -5.73 -35.90 -19.26
CA ILE A 183 -4.88 -35.55 -20.41
C ILE A 183 -4.66 -34.04 -20.46
N THR A 184 -5.72 -33.25 -20.32
CA THR A 184 -5.62 -31.79 -20.37
C THR A 184 -4.79 -31.23 -19.21
N PHE A 185 -4.90 -31.84 -18.03
CA PHE A 185 -4.16 -31.44 -16.83
C PHE A 185 -2.66 -31.73 -16.92
N THR A 186 -2.19 -32.55 -17.86
CA THR A 186 -0.74 -32.74 -18.09
C THR A 186 -0.01 -31.45 -18.49
N VAL A 187 -0.73 -30.48 -19.04
CA VAL A 187 -0.18 -29.16 -19.41
C VAL A 187 0.01 -28.27 -18.17
N ILE A 188 -0.75 -28.48 -17.10
CA ILE A 188 -0.74 -27.63 -15.90
C ILE A 188 0.64 -27.62 -15.21
N PRO A 189 1.27 -28.76 -14.89
CA PRO A 189 2.61 -28.76 -14.29
C PRO A 189 3.66 -28.03 -15.13
N LEU A 190 3.57 -28.14 -16.46
CA LEU A 190 4.49 -27.47 -17.38
C LEU A 190 4.34 -25.94 -17.31
N ILE A 191 3.09 -25.47 -17.22
CA ILE A 191 2.78 -24.04 -17.05
C ILE A 191 3.27 -23.53 -15.70
N VAL A 192 2.99 -24.25 -14.61
CA VAL A 192 3.41 -23.86 -13.26
C VAL A 192 4.93 -23.81 -13.17
N ALA A 193 5.63 -24.81 -13.70
CA ALA A 193 7.09 -24.82 -13.77
C ALA A 193 7.62 -23.61 -14.55
N PHE A 194 7.03 -23.32 -15.72
CA PHE A 194 7.38 -22.12 -16.49
C PHE A 194 7.19 -20.84 -15.68
N MET A 195 6.05 -20.64 -15.03
CA MET A 195 5.78 -19.44 -14.23
C MET A 195 6.80 -19.27 -13.09
N LEU A 196 7.15 -20.35 -12.38
CA LEU A 196 8.11 -20.31 -11.27
C LEU A 196 9.52 -19.95 -11.76
N LEU A 197 9.95 -20.54 -12.87
CA LEU A 197 11.27 -20.29 -13.45
C LEU A 197 11.35 -18.90 -14.08
N TRP A 198 10.34 -18.52 -14.86
CA TRP A 198 10.26 -17.23 -15.55
C TRP A 198 10.13 -16.07 -14.56
N GLY A 199 9.38 -16.27 -13.48
CA GLY A 199 9.18 -15.26 -12.43
C GLY A 199 10.50 -14.79 -11.81
N ARG A 200 11.51 -15.67 -11.69
CA ARG A 200 12.85 -15.28 -11.23
C ARG A 200 13.51 -14.31 -12.19
N ARG A 201 13.56 -14.67 -13.49
CA ARG A 201 14.15 -13.83 -14.54
C ARG A 201 13.45 -12.46 -14.65
N ALA A 202 12.12 -12.45 -14.58
CA ALA A 202 11.32 -11.24 -14.56
C ALA A 202 11.70 -10.32 -13.38
N ARG A 203 11.79 -10.86 -12.17
CA ARG A 203 12.17 -10.10 -10.97
C ARG A 203 13.57 -9.51 -11.08
N GLU A 204 14.53 -10.23 -11.65
CA GLU A 204 15.89 -9.73 -11.82
C GLU A 204 15.98 -8.57 -12.82
N ALA A 205 15.26 -8.67 -13.94
CA ALA A 205 15.20 -7.60 -14.93
C ALA A 205 14.56 -6.33 -14.33
N TYR A 206 13.44 -6.47 -13.61
CA TYR A 206 12.81 -5.33 -12.92
C TYR A 206 13.64 -4.77 -11.76
N ARG A 207 14.48 -5.59 -11.12
CA ARG A 207 15.41 -5.11 -10.11
C ARG A 207 16.51 -4.26 -10.73
N ARG A 208 16.99 -4.62 -11.94
CA ARG A 208 17.94 -3.77 -12.69
C ARG A 208 17.32 -2.43 -13.06
N THR A 209 16.10 -2.41 -13.61
CA THR A 209 15.43 -1.15 -13.98
C THR A 209 15.25 -0.21 -12.78
N ARG A 210 14.89 -0.74 -11.61
CA ARG A 210 14.80 0.05 -10.36
C ARG A 210 16.14 0.64 -9.92
N ARG A 211 17.24 -0.08 -10.09
CA ARG A 211 18.57 0.43 -9.75
C ARG A 211 19.01 1.52 -10.72
N THR A 212 18.84 1.31 -12.03
CA THR A 212 19.28 2.27 -13.05
C THR A 212 18.44 3.55 -13.01
N ILE A 213 17.12 3.47 -12.79
CA ILE A 213 16.29 4.66 -12.66
C ILE A 213 16.64 5.47 -11.41
N ALA A 214 17.02 4.81 -10.30
CA ALA A 214 17.48 5.51 -9.10
C ALA A 214 18.76 6.31 -9.37
N SER A 215 19.70 5.76 -10.16
CA SER A 215 20.89 6.51 -10.57
C SER A 215 20.56 7.71 -11.46
N VAL A 216 19.59 7.57 -12.38
CA VAL A 216 19.10 8.70 -13.20
C VAL A 216 18.49 9.77 -12.29
N SER A 217 17.61 9.40 -11.37
CA SER A 217 16.97 10.33 -10.43
C SER A 217 17.98 11.05 -9.54
N ALA A 218 18.96 10.34 -8.99
CA ALA A 218 20.01 10.92 -8.16
C ALA A 218 20.84 11.96 -8.92
N LEU A 219 21.19 11.67 -10.17
CA LEU A 219 21.94 12.62 -11.00
C LEU A 219 21.11 13.86 -11.36
N ILE A 220 19.81 13.69 -11.61
CA ILE A 220 18.89 14.82 -11.82
C ILE A 220 18.82 15.69 -10.57
N GLU A 221 18.62 15.08 -9.39
CA GLU A 221 18.57 15.79 -8.11
C GLU A 221 19.85 16.57 -7.84
N GLU A 222 21.02 15.93 -8.01
CA GLU A 222 22.35 16.57 -7.89
C GLU A 222 22.47 17.76 -8.86
N SER A 223 22.08 17.57 -10.12
CA SER A 223 22.24 18.58 -11.17
C SER A 223 21.29 19.76 -11.01
N VAL A 224 20.05 19.53 -10.57
CA VAL A 224 19.06 20.59 -10.34
C VAL A 224 19.39 21.35 -9.06
N SER A 225 19.76 20.65 -7.99
CA SER A 225 20.14 21.28 -6.72
C SER A 225 21.42 22.10 -6.86
N GLY A 226 22.38 21.61 -7.65
CA GLY A 226 23.66 22.27 -7.95
C GLY A 226 23.67 23.08 -9.25
N VAL A 227 22.50 23.46 -9.78
CA VAL A 227 22.42 24.09 -11.11
C VAL A 227 23.19 25.40 -11.17
N ARG A 228 23.24 26.15 -10.06
CA ARG A 228 23.97 27.41 -9.95
C ARG A 228 25.47 27.18 -10.09
N GLU A 229 25.99 26.14 -9.46
CA GLU A 229 27.41 25.76 -9.46
C GLU A 229 27.81 25.23 -10.84
N ILE A 230 26.98 24.39 -11.47
CA ILE A 230 27.19 23.89 -12.83
C ILE A 230 27.27 25.06 -13.82
N LYS A 231 26.35 26.04 -13.70
CA LYS A 231 26.33 27.24 -14.54
C LYS A 231 27.53 28.15 -14.29
N ALA A 232 27.91 28.36 -13.02
CA ALA A 232 29.04 29.20 -12.64
C ALA A 232 30.38 28.66 -13.18
N HIS A 233 30.52 27.33 -13.31
CA HIS A 233 31.73 26.69 -13.82
C HIS A 233 31.66 26.26 -15.30
N THR A 234 30.54 26.47 -15.99
CA THR A 234 30.34 26.07 -17.41
C THR A 234 30.51 24.55 -17.64
N HIS A 235 30.01 23.73 -16.71
CA HIS A 235 30.13 22.26 -16.73
C HIS A 235 28.90 21.55 -17.34
N GLU A 236 28.07 22.24 -18.12
CA GLU A 236 26.83 21.66 -18.66
C GLU A 236 27.08 20.48 -19.59
N GLU A 237 28.12 20.55 -20.43
CA GLU A 237 28.43 19.50 -21.40
C GLU A 237 28.95 18.23 -20.72
N GLU A 238 29.79 18.38 -19.69
CA GLU A 238 30.25 17.25 -18.87
C GLU A 238 29.08 16.60 -18.13
N THR A 239 28.20 17.42 -17.55
CA THR A 239 26.99 16.94 -16.87
C THR A 239 26.07 16.19 -17.84
N ARG A 240 25.90 16.70 -19.07
CA ARG A 240 25.11 16.03 -20.11
C ARG A 240 25.70 14.68 -20.49
N ARG A 241 27.01 14.58 -20.69
CA ARG A 241 27.69 13.29 -20.97
C ARG A 241 27.52 12.29 -19.83
N ARG A 242 27.66 12.73 -18.58
CA ARG A 242 27.41 11.90 -17.40
C ARG A 242 25.96 11.41 -17.35
N PHE A 243 25.01 12.28 -17.71
CA PHE A 243 23.60 11.92 -17.82
C PHE A 243 23.34 10.88 -18.90
N ASP A 244 23.90 11.06 -20.10
CA ASP A 244 23.74 10.12 -21.21
C ASP A 244 24.22 8.71 -20.85
N LEU A 245 25.36 8.58 -20.16
CA LEU A 245 25.88 7.29 -19.71
C LEU A 245 24.92 6.55 -18.76
N VAL A 246 24.40 7.26 -17.75
CA VAL A 246 23.47 6.68 -16.78
C VAL A 246 22.11 6.38 -17.43
N ASN A 247 21.69 7.24 -18.37
CA ASN A 247 20.43 7.07 -19.07
C ASN A 247 20.46 5.92 -20.09
N ILE A 248 21.59 5.67 -20.76
CA ILE A 248 21.78 4.49 -21.62
C ILE A 248 21.69 3.20 -20.81
N SER A 249 22.33 3.14 -19.64
CA SER A 249 22.21 1.98 -18.74
C SER A 249 20.75 1.73 -18.35
N ASN A 250 19.99 2.80 -18.07
CA ASN A 250 18.57 2.70 -17.80
C ASN A 250 17.76 2.25 -19.02
N LEU A 251 18.06 2.74 -20.22
CA LEU A 251 17.45 2.30 -21.47
C LEU A 251 17.67 0.79 -21.69
N GLU A 252 18.90 0.32 -21.57
CA GLU A 252 19.26 -1.10 -21.74
C GLU A 252 18.52 -2.00 -20.75
N ALA A 253 18.48 -1.61 -19.47
CA ALA A 253 17.74 -2.34 -18.45
C ALA A 253 16.24 -2.41 -18.75
N ASN A 254 15.64 -1.30 -19.21
CA ASN A 254 14.22 -1.26 -19.57
C ASN A 254 13.92 -2.10 -20.82
N VAL A 255 14.80 -2.06 -21.83
CA VAL A 255 14.69 -2.92 -23.02
C VAL A 255 14.83 -4.39 -22.64
N GLU A 256 15.74 -4.75 -21.74
CA GLU A 256 15.86 -6.13 -21.22
C GLU A 256 14.58 -6.57 -20.50
N ALA A 257 14.05 -5.76 -19.59
CA ALA A 257 12.79 -6.04 -18.90
C ALA A 257 11.61 -6.18 -19.87
N ALA A 258 11.53 -5.28 -20.87
CA ALA A 258 10.52 -5.34 -21.92
C ALA A 258 10.61 -6.63 -22.74
N ARG A 259 11.82 -7.08 -23.11
CA ARG A 259 12.02 -8.37 -23.81
C ARG A 259 11.53 -9.55 -22.96
N VAL A 260 11.82 -9.55 -21.66
CA VAL A 260 11.36 -10.61 -20.74
C VAL A 260 9.83 -10.61 -20.61
N MET A 261 9.18 -9.45 -20.60
CA MET A 261 7.71 -9.38 -20.55
C MET A 261 7.07 -9.73 -21.89
N ALA A 262 7.63 -9.26 -23.00
CA ALA A 262 7.11 -9.51 -24.35
C ALA A 262 7.07 -11.01 -24.70
N ALA A 263 8.03 -11.81 -24.18
CA ALA A 263 8.06 -13.25 -24.41
C ALA A 263 7.10 -14.06 -23.53
N PHE A 264 6.55 -13.49 -22.45
CA PHE A 264 5.72 -14.24 -21.49
C PHE A 264 4.40 -14.75 -22.11
N TRP A 265 3.60 -13.83 -22.67
CA TRP A 265 2.29 -14.17 -23.24
C TRP A 265 2.37 -15.12 -24.45
N PRO A 266 3.31 -14.94 -25.39
CA PRO A 266 3.52 -15.91 -26.46
C PRO A 266 3.77 -17.33 -25.94
N ILE A 267 4.58 -17.51 -24.89
CA ILE A 267 4.85 -18.84 -24.33
C ILE A 267 3.62 -19.42 -23.63
N VAL A 268 2.86 -18.60 -22.89
CA VAL A 268 1.58 -19.02 -22.29
C VAL A 268 0.58 -19.44 -23.37
N ASN A 269 0.51 -18.71 -24.48
CA ASN A 269 -0.34 -19.05 -25.63
C ASN A 269 0.10 -20.37 -26.28
N VAL A 270 1.40 -20.67 -26.34
CA VAL A 270 1.90 -21.98 -26.81
C VAL A 270 1.42 -23.10 -25.90
N PHE A 271 1.43 -22.94 -24.56
CA PHE A 271 0.85 -23.95 -23.66
C PHE A 271 -0.66 -24.10 -23.85
N GLY A 272 -1.39 -23.01 -24.04
CA GLY A 272 -2.82 -23.04 -24.38
C GLY A 272 -3.09 -23.77 -25.70
N ALA A 273 -2.26 -23.52 -26.72
CA ALA A 273 -2.33 -24.20 -28.01
C ALA A 273 -1.99 -25.69 -27.91
N LEU A 274 -0.98 -26.05 -27.12
CA LEU A 274 -0.61 -27.45 -26.85
C LEU A 274 -1.77 -28.18 -26.15
N GLY A 275 -2.35 -27.60 -25.11
CA GLY A 275 -3.50 -28.21 -24.45
C GLY A 275 -4.72 -28.31 -25.35
N ASN A 276 -5.00 -27.29 -26.18
CA ASN A 276 -6.06 -27.36 -27.19
C ASN A 276 -5.77 -28.43 -28.25
N CYS A 277 -4.51 -28.61 -28.65
CA CYS A 277 -4.11 -29.68 -29.56
C CYS A 277 -4.34 -31.06 -28.93
N LEU A 278 -3.97 -31.27 -27.66
CA LEU A 278 -4.25 -32.51 -26.93
C LEU A 278 -5.76 -32.77 -26.83
N VAL A 279 -6.55 -31.75 -26.45
CA VAL A 279 -8.01 -31.84 -26.39
C VAL A 279 -8.58 -32.20 -27.77
N LEU A 280 -8.14 -31.54 -28.84
CA LEU A 280 -8.60 -31.79 -30.20
C LEU A 280 -8.21 -33.19 -30.69
N LEU A 281 -6.98 -33.63 -30.43
CA LEU A 281 -6.49 -34.93 -30.86
C LEU A 281 -7.22 -36.06 -30.12
N PHE A 282 -7.16 -36.09 -28.79
CA PHE A 282 -7.74 -37.16 -27.99
C PHE A 282 -9.26 -37.07 -27.89
N GLY A 283 -9.79 -35.86 -27.68
CA GLY A 283 -11.23 -35.60 -27.65
C GLY A 283 -11.87 -35.76 -29.03
N GLY A 284 -11.22 -35.31 -30.11
CA GLY A 284 -11.69 -35.51 -31.49
C GLY A 284 -11.75 -36.99 -31.87
N MET A 285 -10.71 -37.78 -31.55
CA MET A 285 -10.75 -39.24 -31.72
C MET A 285 -11.89 -39.88 -30.92
N ALA A 286 -12.14 -39.42 -29.69
CA ALA A 286 -13.23 -39.91 -28.87
C ALA A 286 -14.62 -39.53 -29.42
N VAL A 287 -14.75 -38.36 -30.04
CA VAL A 287 -15.96 -37.93 -30.78
C VAL A 287 -16.18 -38.82 -32.01
N MET A 288 -15.14 -39.09 -32.80
CA MET A 288 -15.22 -40.00 -33.96
C MET A 288 -15.63 -41.42 -33.57
N ARG A 289 -15.25 -41.87 -32.36
CA ARG A 289 -15.66 -43.16 -31.79
C ARG A 289 -17.05 -43.14 -31.13
N GLY A 290 -17.73 -41.99 -31.11
CA GLY A 290 -19.05 -41.82 -30.49
C GLY A 290 -19.04 -41.82 -28.95
N THR A 291 -17.88 -41.75 -28.32
CA THR A 291 -17.72 -41.76 -26.84
C THR A 291 -17.80 -40.36 -26.22
N LEU A 292 -17.67 -39.31 -27.03
CA LEU A 292 -17.76 -37.90 -26.63
C LEU A 292 -18.58 -37.12 -27.66
N THR A 293 -19.16 -36.00 -27.23
CA THR A 293 -19.91 -35.09 -28.11
C THR A 293 -19.06 -33.89 -28.52
N ILE A 294 -19.41 -33.25 -29.64
CA ILE A 294 -18.70 -32.07 -30.17
C ILE A 294 -18.81 -30.89 -29.18
N GLY A 295 -19.95 -30.74 -28.52
CA GLY A 295 -20.18 -29.74 -27.49
C GLY A 295 -19.25 -29.91 -26.29
N ILE A 296 -19.05 -31.15 -25.80
CA ILE A 296 -18.08 -31.40 -24.73
C ILE A 296 -16.67 -31.01 -25.18
N LEU A 297 -16.27 -31.38 -26.40
CA LEU A 297 -14.96 -30.98 -26.94
C LEU A 297 -14.79 -29.45 -26.93
N PHE A 298 -15.80 -28.71 -27.36
CA PHE A 298 -15.81 -27.25 -27.35
C PHE A 298 -15.72 -26.65 -25.93
N ALA A 299 -16.46 -27.22 -24.97
CA ALA A 299 -16.39 -26.80 -23.57
C ALA A 299 -14.99 -26.98 -23.00
N PHE A 300 -14.33 -28.12 -23.26
CA PHE A 300 -12.96 -28.38 -22.82
C PHE A 300 -11.96 -27.34 -23.35
N MET A 301 -12.02 -27.03 -24.65
CA MET A 301 -11.14 -26.02 -25.26
C MET A 301 -11.35 -24.63 -24.64
N THR A 302 -12.60 -24.28 -24.33
CA THR A 302 -12.94 -22.99 -23.73
C THR A 302 -12.50 -22.90 -22.25
N TYR A 303 -12.72 -23.96 -21.47
CA TYR A 303 -12.29 -24.01 -20.07
C TYR A 303 -10.78 -24.00 -19.91
N LEU A 304 -10.06 -24.68 -20.81
CA LEU A 304 -8.60 -24.66 -20.82
C LEU A 304 -8.07 -23.23 -20.98
N GLN A 305 -8.62 -22.42 -21.90
CA GLN A 305 -8.22 -21.02 -22.06
C GLN A 305 -8.48 -20.18 -20.80
N ARG A 306 -9.61 -20.43 -20.12
CA ARG A 306 -9.99 -19.71 -18.89
C ARG A 306 -9.16 -20.11 -17.66
N PHE A 307 -8.57 -21.30 -17.68
CA PHE A 307 -7.74 -21.81 -16.59
C PHE A 307 -6.48 -20.95 -16.32
N PHE A 308 -5.98 -20.24 -17.34
CA PHE A 308 -4.72 -19.49 -17.24
C PHE A 308 -4.81 -18.19 -16.45
N LEU A 309 -5.94 -17.46 -16.54
CA LEU A 309 -6.08 -16.13 -15.95
C LEU A 309 -6.01 -16.17 -14.40
N PRO A 310 -6.76 -17.05 -13.70
CA PRO A 310 -6.72 -17.11 -12.24
C PRO A 310 -5.33 -17.41 -11.68
N ILE A 311 -4.55 -18.27 -12.35
CA ILE A 311 -3.19 -18.63 -11.90
C ILE A 311 -2.26 -17.41 -11.95
N ARG A 312 -2.38 -16.61 -13.02
CA ARG A 312 -1.62 -15.37 -13.16
C ARG A 312 -1.97 -14.38 -12.05
N ASP A 313 -3.26 -14.18 -11.81
CA ASP A 313 -3.74 -13.17 -10.87
C ASP A 313 -3.36 -13.55 -9.43
N LEU A 314 -3.45 -14.84 -9.08
CA LEU A 314 -2.92 -15.40 -7.83
C LEU A 314 -1.39 -15.24 -7.70
N SER A 315 -0.65 -15.30 -8.80
CA SER A 315 0.81 -15.09 -8.78
C SER A 315 1.18 -13.63 -8.51
N LEU A 316 0.35 -12.68 -8.96
CA LEU A 316 0.54 -11.25 -8.69
C LEU A 316 0.15 -10.86 -7.27
N LEU A 317 -0.85 -11.55 -6.70
CA LEU A 317 -1.36 -11.31 -5.34
C LEU A 317 -0.24 -11.31 -4.29
N TRP A 318 0.76 -12.19 -4.41
CA TRP A 318 1.85 -12.27 -3.41
C TRP A 318 2.61 -10.95 -3.24
N ASN A 319 2.89 -10.25 -4.34
CA ASN A 319 3.56 -8.94 -4.28
C ASN A 319 2.67 -7.89 -3.62
N ASN A 320 1.37 -7.91 -3.92
CA ASN A 320 0.40 -7.00 -3.32
C ASN A 320 0.26 -7.25 -1.83
N VAL A 321 0.24 -8.52 -1.40
CA VAL A 321 0.23 -8.91 0.02
C VAL A 321 1.44 -8.35 0.75
N GLN A 322 2.66 -8.56 0.23
CA GLN A 322 3.87 -8.06 0.88
C GLN A 322 3.91 -6.52 0.95
N SER A 323 3.51 -5.85 -0.14
CA SER A 323 3.45 -4.38 -0.20
C SER A 323 2.47 -3.80 0.83
N ALA A 324 1.27 -4.40 0.93
CA ALA A 324 0.25 -3.95 1.86
C ALA A 324 0.57 -4.32 3.32
N LEU A 325 1.27 -5.43 3.59
CA LEU A 325 1.75 -5.75 4.94
C LEU A 325 2.79 -4.72 5.42
N ALA A 326 3.75 -4.35 4.57
CA ALA A 326 4.73 -3.31 4.90
C ALA A 326 4.07 -1.93 5.09
N ALA A 327 3.05 -1.62 4.28
CA ALA A 327 2.24 -0.41 4.44
C ALA A 327 1.43 -0.43 5.75
N ALA A 328 0.81 -1.56 6.08
CA ALA A 328 0.06 -1.75 7.32
C ALA A 328 0.95 -1.57 8.55
N GLU A 329 2.16 -2.13 8.54
CA GLU A 329 3.12 -1.94 9.62
C GLU A 329 3.42 -0.46 9.85
N ARG A 330 3.83 0.28 8.80
CA ARG A 330 4.12 1.72 8.92
C ARG A 330 2.95 2.56 9.39
N VAL A 331 1.72 2.20 9.00
CA VAL A 331 0.49 2.87 9.43
C VAL A 331 0.21 2.57 10.90
N PHE A 332 0.28 1.31 11.31
CA PHE A 332 0.05 0.91 12.69
C PHE A 332 1.16 1.37 13.63
N ASP A 333 2.39 1.51 13.16
CA ASP A 333 3.48 2.13 13.93
C ASP A 333 3.13 3.56 14.33
N ILE A 334 2.50 4.33 13.44
CA ILE A 334 2.04 5.70 13.78
C ILE A 334 0.88 5.65 14.77
N LEU A 335 -0.10 4.78 14.52
CA LEU A 335 -1.28 4.64 15.37
C LEU A 335 -0.90 4.21 16.80
N ASP A 336 0.09 3.34 16.93
CA ASP A 336 0.56 2.77 18.20
C ASP A 336 1.71 3.58 18.82
N SER A 337 2.26 4.58 18.14
CA SER A 337 3.39 5.40 18.65
C SER A 337 3.03 6.03 19.99
N GLU A 338 3.82 5.81 21.05
CA GLU A 338 3.57 6.39 22.37
C GLU A 338 3.62 7.93 22.35
N MET A 339 2.83 8.58 23.21
CA MET A 339 2.89 10.02 23.40
C MET A 339 3.97 10.31 24.45
N GLU A 340 5.06 10.99 24.07
CA GLU A 340 6.14 11.29 25.04
C GLU A 340 5.72 12.30 26.12
N VAL A 341 4.74 13.15 25.82
CA VAL A 341 4.19 14.14 26.74
C VAL A 341 2.71 13.82 26.94
N GLU A 342 2.41 13.03 27.97
CA GLU A 342 1.04 12.76 28.40
C GLU A 342 0.65 13.66 29.59
N GLU A 343 -0.62 14.07 29.61
CA GLU A 343 -1.21 14.67 30.80
C GLU A 343 -1.42 13.58 31.84
N LYS A 344 -1.06 13.86 33.10
CA LYS A 344 -1.38 12.94 34.19
C LYS A 344 -2.90 12.82 34.32
N PRO A 345 -3.44 11.65 34.72
CA PRO A 345 -4.88 11.48 34.91
C PRO A 345 -5.50 12.47 35.92
N ASP A 346 -4.68 12.95 36.85
CA ASP A 346 -5.00 13.92 37.90
C ASP A 346 -4.43 15.32 37.64
N ALA A 347 -4.03 15.62 36.40
CA ALA A 347 -3.53 16.94 36.03
C ALA A 347 -4.59 18.02 36.30
N VAL A 348 -4.20 19.07 37.01
CA VAL A 348 -5.09 20.17 37.40
C VAL A 348 -5.16 21.25 36.32
N GLU A 349 -6.28 21.97 36.24
CA GLU A 349 -6.30 23.19 35.43
C GLU A 349 -5.44 24.27 36.08
N LEU A 350 -4.50 24.80 35.31
CA LEU A 350 -3.64 25.89 35.76
C LEU A 350 -4.47 27.16 35.92
N PRO A 351 -4.48 27.80 37.12
CA PRO A 351 -5.19 29.05 37.33
C PRO A 351 -4.57 30.20 36.51
N PRO A 352 -5.21 31.39 36.47
CA PRO A 352 -4.66 32.56 35.83
C PRO A 352 -3.21 32.85 36.27
N ILE A 353 -2.28 32.80 35.32
CA ILE A 353 -0.84 32.93 35.54
C ILE A 353 -0.50 34.39 35.91
N LYS A 354 0.23 34.57 37.01
CA LYS A 354 0.90 35.83 37.38
C LYS A 354 2.24 35.98 36.67
N GLY A 355 2.89 34.88 36.33
CA GLY A 355 4.07 34.86 35.45
C GLY A 355 5.40 34.70 36.18
N PHE A 356 5.40 34.09 37.37
CA PHE A 356 6.63 33.72 38.06
C PHE A 356 7.12 32.36 37.56
N ILE A 357 8.24 32.32 36.82
CA ILE A 357 8.74 31.11 36.17
C ILE A 357 10.03 30.67 36.86
N THR A 358 10.15 29.38 37.18
CA THR A 358 11.39 28.80 37.75
C THR A 358 11.80 27.54 37.02
N TYR A 359 13.07 27.46 36.65
CA TYR A 359 13.77 26.24 36.23
C TYR A 359 14.62 25.79 37.40
N GLU A 360 14.48 24.52 37.82
CA GLU A 360 15.19 23.95 38.96
C GLU A 360 16.04 22.75 38.51
N ASP A 361 17.36 22.93 38.42
CA ASP A 361 18.34 21.89 38.04
C ASP A 361 17.98 21.14 36.74
N VAL A 362 17.48 21.89 35.74
CA VAL A 362 16.93 21.31 34.52
C VAL A 362 18.03 20.76 33.62
N THR A 363 17.95 19.46 33.35
CA THR A 363 18.80 18.76 32.38
C THR A 363 17.92 18.13 31.32
N PHE A 364 18.27 18.35 30.05
CA PHE A 364 17.51 17.85 28.91
C PHE A 364 18.38 17.72 27.67
N GLY A 365 18.15 16.67 26.88
CA GLY A 365 18.65 16.51 25.52
C GLY A 365 17.63 15.79 24.65
N TYR A 366 17.59 16.12 23.36
CA TYR A 366 16.72 15.44 22.39
C TYR A 366 17.14 13.95 22.21
N ASP A 367 18.43 13.67 22.34
CA ASP A 367 18.98 12.32 22.49
C ASP A 367 19.22 12.08 24.00
N PRO A 368 18.65 11.01 24.60
CA PRO A 368 18.83 10.68 26.02
C PRO A 368 20.29 10.68 26.50
N PHE A 369 21.22 10.39 25.60
CA PHE A 369 22.65 10.27 25.92
C PHE A 369 23.44 11.56 25.64
N LYS A 370 22.80 12.61 25.09
CA LYS A 370 23.47 13.87 24.73
C LYS A 370 22.70 15.08 25.29
N PRO A 371 22.95 15.46 26.55
CA PRO A 371 22.27 16.60 27.16
C PRO A 371 22.68 17.91 26.51
N VAL A 372 21.67 18.67 26.06
CA VAL A 372 21.76 20.02 25.50
C VAL A 372 21.76 21.07 26.63
N LEU A 373 20.89 20.88 27.63
CA LEU A 373 20.83 21.65 28.87
C LEU A 373 21.39 20.80 30.01
N ARG A 374 22.18 21.41 30.90
CA ARG A 374 22.87 20.72 32.00
C ARG A 374 22.70 21.52 33.30
N GLY A 375 21.84 21.05 34.20
CA GLY A 375 21.62 21.63 35.52
C GLY A 375 21.20 23.11 35.49
N VAL A 376 20.39 23.51 34.52
CA VAL A 376 19.99 24.92 34.36
C VAL A 376 19.03 25.32 35.49
N SER A 377 19.42 26.36 36.23
CA SER A 377 18.57 26.99 37.24
C SER A 377 18.38 28.46 36.93
N LEU A 378 17.13 28.90 36.78
CA LEU A 378 16.75 30.24 36.34
C LEU A 378 15.43 30.64 36.99
N THR A 379 15.32 31.88 37.46
CA THR A 379 14.07 32.45 37.97
C THR A 379 13.73 33.72 37.19
N ILE A 380 12.48 33.84 36.76
CA ILE A 380 11.93 34.99 36.03
C ILE A 380 10.74 35.53 36.82
N ARG A 381 10.76 36.82 37.14
CA ARG A 381 9.67 37.46 37.90
C ARG A 381 8.58 38.02 36.98
N PRO A 382 7.33 38.16 37.47
CA PRO A 382 6.26 38.80 36.74
C PRO A 382 6.66 40.16 36.16
N GLY A 383 6.41 40.35 34.85
CA GLY A 383 6.68 41.59 34.13
C GLY A 383 8.14 41.79 33.70
N GLU A 384 9.06 40.89 34.05
CA GLU A 384 10.45 40.98 33.58
C GLU A 384 10.56 40.65 32.08
N ARG A 385 11.45 41.39 31.40
CA ARG A 385 11.84 41.11 30.01
C ARG A 385 13.22 40.50 30.02
N ILE A 386 13.32 39.23 29.64
CA ILE A 386 14.58 38.48 29.65
C ILE A 386 15.05 38.29 28.21
N ALA A 387 16.34 38.51 27.99
CA ALA A 387 17.01 38.17 26.74
C ALA A 387 17.90 36.93 26.95
N ILE A 388 17.67 35.87 26.16
CA ILE A 388 18.50 34.65 26.18
C ILE A 388 19.51 34.75 25.05
N VAL A 389 20.79 34.93 25.39
CA VAL A 389 21.88 35.18 24.43
C VAL A 389 22.92 34.06 24.48
N GLY A 390 23.49 33.70 23.34
CA GLY A 390 24.54 32.69 23.24
C GLY A 390 24.73 32.17 21.81
N PRO A 391 25.80 31.41 21.54
CA PRO A 391 26.06 30.85 20.21
C PRO A 391 24.97 29.87 19.77
N THR A 392 24.89 29.58 18.47
CA THR A 392 24.02 28.52 17.94
C THR A 392 24.34 27.19 18.62
N GLY A 393 23.31 26.43 19.00
CA GLY A 393 23.48 25.17 19.74
C GLY A 393 23.56 25.30 21.27
N ALA A 394 23.58 26.51 21.84
CA ALA A 394 23.62 26.73 23.30
C ALA A 394 22.32 26.35 24.07
N GLY A 395 21.31 25.77 23.41
CA GLY A 395 20.06 25.35 24.07
C GLY A 395 19.00 26.45 24.26
N LYS A 396 19.16 27.62 23.65
CA LYS A 396 18.24 28.76 23.80
C LYS A 396 16.80 28.40 23.42
N THR A 397 16.61 27.82 22.23
CA THR A 397 15.29 27.36 21.75
C THR A 397 14.75 26.23 22.61
N THR A 398 15.63 25.37 23.13
CA THR A 398 15.27 24.25 24.01
C THR A 398 14.63 24.73 25.31
N LEU A 399 15.10 25.84 25.90
CA LEU A 399 14.45 26.44 27.08
C LEU A 399 12.99 26.80 26.79
N ILE A 400 12.74 27.44 25.65
CA ILE A 400 11.39 27.83 25.24
C ILE A 400 10.52 26.58 24.99
N HIS A 401 11.06 25.55 24.34
CA HIS A 401 10.35 24.30 24.08
C HIS A 401 9.94 23.58 25.37
N LEU A 402 10.80 23.58 26.38
CA LEU A 402 10.48 22.99 27.70
C LEU A 402 9.44 23.82 28.46
N LEU A 403 9.47 25.16 28.35
CA LEU A 403 8.45 26.03 28.95
C LEU A 403 7.06 25.79 28.36
N TYR A 404 6.98 25.60 27.04
CA TYR A 404 5.75 25.23 26.34
C TYR A 404 5.34 23.77 26.53
N ARG A 405 6.15 23.01 27.26
CA ARG A 405 6.02 21.58 27.48
C ARG A 405 5.82 20.83 26.15
N PHE A 406 6.62 21.17 25.14
CA PHE A 406 6.76 20.33 23.94
C PHE A 406 7.59 19.08 24.22
N TYR A 407 8.42 19.15 25.26
CA TYR A 407 9.20 18.07 25.84
C TYR A 407 9.14 18.21 27.37
N ASP A 408 9.28 17.10 28.08
CA ASP A 408 9.49 17.10 29.53
C ASP A 408 11.00 17.02 29.85
N PRO A 409 11.48 17.67 30.92
CA PRO A 409 12.88 17.61 31.31
C PRO A 409 13.26 16.20 31.79
N GLN A 410 14.47 15.75 31.45
CA GLN A 410 14.99 14.44 31.88
C GLN A 410 15.31 14.42 33.38
N ARG A 411 15.75 15.57 33.91
CA ARG A 411 15.97 15.80 35.34
C ARG A 411 15.64 17.26 35.67
N GLY A 412 15.24 17.48 36.92
CA GLY A 412 14.80 18.78 37.41
C GLY A 412 13.31 18.99 37.17
N ARG A 413 12.86 20.23 37.35
CA ARG A 413 11.48 20.62 37.04
C ARG A 413 11.40 22.08 36.60
N ILE A 414 10.29 22.39 35.94
CA ILE A 414 9.95 23.76 35.55
C ILE A 414 8.60 24.05 36.19
N THR A 415 8.49 25.21 36.83
CA THR A 415 7.27 25.64 37.51
C THR A 415 6.83 27.01 37.05
N ILE A 416 5.51 27.22 36.96
CA ILE A 416 4.89 28.54 36.80
C ILE A 416 4.00 28.81 38.02
N ASP A 417 4.26 29.91 38.72
CA ASP A 417 3.58 30.32 39.96
C ASP A 417 3.53 29.21 41.03
N GLY A 418 4.54 28.34 41.04
CA GLY A 418 4.68 27.20 41.96
C GLY A 418 4.08 25.88 41.47
N TYR A 419 3.37 25.86 40.34
CA TYR A 419 2.83 24.64 39.73
C TYR A 419 3.87 24.00 38.80
N ASP A 420 4.24 22.74 39.02
CA ASP A 420 5.06 21.97 38.07
C ASP A 420 4.28 21.79 36.77
N LEU A 421 4.94 22.06 35.64
CA LEU A 421 4.31 21.96 34.32
C LEU A 421 3.78 20.55 34.00
N ARG A 422 4.32 19.52 34.66
CA ARG A 422 3.87 18.12 34.51
C ARG A 422 2.59 17.80 35.25
N ASP A 423 2.18 18.64 36.20
CA ASP A 423 1.00 18.44 37.04
C ASP A 423 -0.22 19.21 36.53
N VAL A 424 -0.09 19.94 35.42
CA VAL A 424 -1.17 20.77 34.85
C VAL A 424 -1.56 20.33 33.44
N THR A 425 -2.79 20.66 33.04
CA THR A 425 -3.26 20.38 31.68
C THR A 425 -2.56 21.28 30.65
N LEU A 426 -2.16 20.70 29.51
CA LEU A 426 -1.50 21.39 28.40
C LEU A 426 -2.37 22.51 27.83
N ARG A 427 -3.70 22.30 27.79
CA ARG A 427 -4.64 23.32 27.32
C ARG A 427 -4.63 24.55 28.23
N SER A 428 -4.65 24.37 29.55
CA SER A 428 -4.65 25.49 30.52
C SER A 428 -3.31 26.20 30.58
N LEU A 429 -2.20 25.47 30.39
CA LEU A 429 -0.85 26.02 30.27
C LEU A 429 -0.69 26.86 28.99
N ARG A 430 -0.93 26.26 27.82
CA ARG A 430 -0.67 26.90 26.52
C ARG A 430 -1.69 27.99 26.18
N GLY A 431 -2.93 27.89 26.68
CA GLY A 431 -3.96 28.92 26.47
C GLY A 431 -3.63 30.28 27.11
N GLN A 432 -2.62 30.32 28.00
CA GLN A 432 -2.19 31.53 28.69
C GLN A 432 -0.82 32.06 28.21
N MET A 433 -0.24 31.45 27.17
CA MET A 433 1.06 31.82 26.62
C MET A 433 0.98 32.04 25.10
N ALA A 434 1.75 33.00 24.58
CA ALA A 434 1.90 33.21 23.15
C ALA A 434 3.35 32.93 22.68
N LEU A 435 3.50 32.15 21.61
CA LEU A 435 4.80 31.79 21.03
C LEU A 435 4.87 32.39 19.63
N ILE A 436 5.89 33.22 19.40
CA ILE A 436 6.20 33.77 18.07
C ILE A 436 7.46 33.05 17.58
N PRO A 437 7.35 32.08 16.66
CA PRO A 437 8.51 31.39 16.12
C PRO A 437 9.34 32.30 15.22
N GLN A 438 10.60 31.91 14.97
CA GLN A 438 11.50 32.65 14.07
C GLN A 438 10.96 32.72 12.64
N GLU A 439 10.31 31.64 12.18
CA GLU A 439 9.64 31.55 10.90
C GLU A 439 8.14 31.30 11.16
N PRO A 440 7.28 32.33 11.04
CA PRO A 440 5.84 32.17 11.25
C PRO A 440 5.24 31.32 10.12
N ILE A 441 4.38 30.38 10.51
CA ILE A 441 3.60 29.55 9.58
C ILE A 441 2.19 30.12 9.56
N LEU A 442 1.71 30.46 8.37
CA LEU A 442 0.32 30.86 8.14
C LEU A 442 -0.45 29.68 7.56
N PHE A 443 -1.71 29.55 7.97
CA PHE A 443 -2.61 28.55 7.42
C PHE A 443 -3.42 29.14 6.28
N THR A 444 -3.79 28.29 5.31
CA THR A 444 -4.68 28.67 4.22
C THR A 444 -6.01 29.16 4.79
N GLY A 445 -6.37 30.41 4.47
CA GLY A 445 -7.54 31.09 5.00
C GLY A 445 -7.40 32.59 4.81
N THR A 446 -8.24 33.36 5.48
CA THR A 446 -8.13 34.82 5.52
C THR A 446 -7.13 35.27 6.57
N VAL A 447 -6.69 36.53 6.48
CA VAL A 447 -5.86 37.16 7.52
C VAL A 447 -6.59 37.17 8.87
N MET A 448 -7.92 37.43 8.87
CA MET A 448 -8.73 37.47 10.08
C MET A 448 -8.88 36.09 10.75
N GLU A 449 -8.80 34.99 10.01
CA GLU A 449 -8.84 33.63 10.58
C GLU A 449 -7.51 33.21 11.21
N ASN A 450 -6.39 33.81 10.76
CA ASN A 450 -5.07 33.56 11.33
C ASN A 450 -4.77 34.43 12.57
N ILE A 451 -5.45 35.58 12.72
CA ILE A 451 -5.38 36.46 13.90
C ILE A 451 -6.40 35.99 14.94
#